data_AF-A0A2W4JW16-F1
#
_entry.id   AF-A0A2W4JW16-F1
#
_cell.length_a   1.000
_cell.length_b   1.000
_cell.length_c   1.000
_cell.angle_alpha   90.00
_cell.angle_beta   90.00
_cell.angle_gamma   90.00
#
_symmetry.space_group_name_H-M   'P 1'
#
loop_
_entity.id
_entity.type
_entity.pdbx_description
1 polymer ?
#
loop_
_entity_poly.entity_id
_entity_poly.type
_entity_poly.pdbx_seq_one_letter_code
_entity_poly.pdbx_strand_id
1 'polypeptide(L)' 'KFTTIGYGHGVGLSQYGANAMAEKGAGFMDILKHYYTGVEIRKIDA' A
#
# COMPACT_ATOMS: atom_id res chain seq x y z
N LYS A 1 -23.70 -21.10 3.74
CA LYS A 1 -22.24 -21.07 3.46
C LYS A 1 -21.87 -19.61 3.18
N PHE A 2 -20.84 -19.07 3.81
CA PHE A 2 -20.38 -17.71 3.54
C PHE A 2 -19.14 -17.75 2.64
N THR A 3 -19.09 -16.83 1.68
CA THR A 3 -17.93 -16.55 0.84
C THR A 3 -17.49 -15.13 1.15
N THR A 4 -16.21 -14.93 1.44
CA THR A 4 -15.64 -13.62 1.78
C THR A 4 -14.54 -13.25 0.80
N ILE A 5 -14.28 -11.96 0.63
CA ILE A 5 -13.25 -11.42 -0.24
C ILE A 5 -12.44 -10.41 0.57
N GLY A 6 -11.11 -10.51 0.49
CA GLY A 6 -10.19 -9.68 1.26
C GLY A 6 -9.98 -10.16 2.70
N TYR A 7 -9.03 -9.52 3.39
CA TYR A 7 -8.72 -9.79 4.78
C TYR A 7 -8.24 -8.50 5.45
N GLY A 8 -8.93 -8.08 6.53
CA GLY A 8 -8.67 -6.81 7.23
C GLY A 8 -9.70 -5.73 6.93
N HIS A 9 -9.48 -4.53 7.49
CA HIS A 9 -10.43 -3.41 7.43
C HIS A 9 -10.45 -2.67 6.09
N GLY A 10 -9.52 -2.97 5.17
CA GLY A 10 -9.53 -2.45 3.79
C GLY A 10 -9.23 -0.96 3.64
N VAL A 11 -8.58 -0.33 4.62
CA VAL A 11 -8.23 1.10 4.59
C VAL A 11 -6.72 1.26 4.46
N GLY A 12 -6.29 2.14 3.56
CA GLY A 12 -4.87 2.43 3.33
C GLY A 12 -4.19 1.36 2.48
N LEU A 13 -3.06 0.84 2.96
CA LEU A 13 -2.20 -0.04 2.19
C LEU A 13 -2.65 -1.50 2.19
N SER A 14 -2.90 -2.07 1.01
CA SER A 14 -3.01 -3.52 0.85
C SER A 14 -1.61 -4.14 0.81
N GLN A 15 -1.31 -5.02 1.78
CA GLN A 15 0.01 -5.67 1.87
C GLN A 15 0.32 -6.52 0.62
N TYR A 16 -0.65 -7.33 0.19
CA TYR A 16 -0.51 -8.14 -1.02
C TYR A 16 -0.40 -7.29 -2.28
N GLY A 17 -1.15 -6.18 -2.36
CA GLY A 17 -1.06 -5.28 -3.50
C GLY A 17 0.27 -4.54 -3.55
N ALA A 18 0.80 -4.08 -2.40
CA ALA A 18 2.14 -3.51 -2.29
C ALA A 18 3.23 -4.51 -2.74
N ASN A 19 3.15 -5.77 -2.31
CA ASN A 19 4.08 -6.82 -2.75
C ASN A 19 4.02 -7.03 -4.27
N ALA A 20 2.81 -7.16 -4.84
CA ALA A 20 2.64 -7.33 -6.28
C ALA A 20 3.11 -6.10 -7.09
N MET A 21 3.00 -4.89 -6.54
CA MET A 21 3.59 -3.69 -7.14
C MET A 21 5.13 -3.74 -7.13
N ALA A 22 5.73 -4.17 -6.01
CA ALA A 22 7.17 -4.31 -5.89
C ALA A 22 7.73 -5.39 -6.84
N GLU A 23 7.05 -6.53 -6.98
CA GLU A 23 7.38 -7.59 -7.96
C GLU A 23 7.34 -7.07 -9.40
N LYS A 24 6.52 -6.05 -9.68
CA LYS A 24 6.43 -5.36 -10.98
C LYS A 24 7.44 -4.20 -11.11
N GLY A 25 8.32 -4.01 -10.13
CA GLY A 25 9.39 -3.01 -10.16
C GLY A 25 9.02 -1.65 -9.56
N ALA A 26 7.85 -1.50 -8.92
CA ALA A 26 7.51 -0.25 -8.26
C ALA A 26 8.38 -0.02 -7.01
N GLY A 27 8.87 1.20 -6.83
CA GLY A 27 9.59 1.58 -5.61
C GLY A 27 8.63 1.81 -4.43
N PHE A 28 9.17 1.81 -3.20
CA PHE A 28 8.35 2.05 -2.01
C PHE A 28 7.62 3.40 -2.06
N MET A 29 8.23 4.43 -2.67
CA MET A 29 7.59 5.75 -2.81
C MET A 29 6.35 5.69 -3.72
N ASP A 30 6.40 4.91 -4.81
CA ASP A 30 5.27 4.74 -5.72
C ASP A 30 4.13 3.99 -5.04
N ILE A 31 4.48 2.93 -4.29
CA ILE A 31 3.53 2.13 -3.52
C ILE A 31 2.82 2.99 -2.47
N LEU A 32 3.56 3.78 -1.69
CA LEU A 32 2.98 4.64 -0.66
C LEU A 32 2.08 5.73 -1.28
N LYS A 33 2.51 6.37 -2.37
CA LYS A 33 1.71 7.40 -3.05
C LYS A 33 0.45 6.82 -3.72
N HIS A 34 0.47 5.55 -4.12
CA HIS A 34 -0.71 4.86 -4.64
C HIS A 34 -1.77 4.64 -3.55
N TYR A 35 -1.36 4.14 -2.38
CA TYR A 35 -2.30 3.80 -1.30
C TYR A 35 -2.70 4.98 -0.42
N TYR A 36 -1.87 6.00 -0.33
CA TYR A 36 -2.12 7.19 0.47
C TYR A 36 -2.15 8.41 -0.46
N THR A 37 -3.34 8.73 -0.97
CA THR A 37 -3.51 9.82 -1.95
C THR A 37 -3.17 11.18 -1.35
N GLY A 38 -2.36 11.97 -2.06
CA GLY A 38 -1.99 13.32 -1.65
C GLY A 38 -0.96 13.40 -0.51
N VAL A 39 -0.28 12.30 -0.17
CA VAL A 39 0.76 12.33 0.87
C VAL A 39 2.10 12.84 0.35
N GLU A 40 2.86 13.41 1.29
CA GLU A 40 4.26 13.73 1.11
C GLU A 40 5.13 12.83 1.98
N ILE A 41 6.26 12.39 1.43
CA ILE A 41 7.27 11.63 2.16
C ILE A 41 8.33 12.62 2.63
N ARG A 42 8.49 12.76 3.93
CA ARG A 42 9.47 13.67 4.55
C ARG A 42 10.42 12.88 5.43
N LYS A 43 11.70 13.25 5.39
CA LYS A 43 12.67 12.82 6.39
C LYS A 43 12.39 13.61 7.67
N ILE A 44 12.27 12.90 8.79
CA ILE A 44 12.19 13.53 10.11
C ILE A 44 13.61 13.55 10.66
N ASP A 45 14.14 14.74 10.92
CA ASP A 45 15.41 14.90 11.62
C ASP A 45 15.18 14.63 13.12
N ALA A 46 16.17 14.02 13.76
CA ALA A 46 16.12 13.61 15.17
C ALA A 46 16.55 14.75 16.11
#